data_AF-Q12I60-F1
#
_entry.id   AF-Q12I60-F1
#
_cell.length_a   1.000
_cell.length_b   1.000
_cell.length_c   1.000
_cell.angle_alpha   90.00
_cell.angle_beta   90.00
_cell.angle_gamma   90.00
#
_symmetry.space_group_name_H-M   'P 1'
#
loop_
_entity.id
_entity.type
_entity.pdbx_description
1 polymer ?
#
loop_
_entity_poly.entity_id
_entity_poly.type
_entity_poly.pdbx_seq_one_letter_code
_entity_poly.pdbx_strand_id
1 'polypeptide(L)'
;MMHNTYKKIPPILYALIFIIFFTSCSNFISGETPLPLPYEEREFIKLSKLVSTIPNITYSSGERNIKFYVVAFDGTQNNQYDFDKNSERETIVAYLYNSLPKNYQGNYYFGPGYKDIIDSVLCTTCVSKAETAIKDIKKKISNEWGGIPNLEVRVIVLGFSRGAAIGRHFMNLLDENFQTSLLASITSTEPLVRTTAIMFDTVPTSVSDKLQLSISESTDYFIHIIAKNERRDLFYGVKDYDPNFITLPIIYDETEFHTCSKSEVKSSSRLFQIELPGSHSDIGSSYKNGIGTLYRNYGLFILSSLGLIHENQFQIEESFYSQGYHDSRGYIDITKSAIFGERPIRKYINIYSKPLIPEEIVLLNERLNSMYLSSAHSFITDTKEIRPIVFDVFKKNNELTIIDNHSGIKRSDISYSYADASHTIKYRFNDSNKASLVTIHKNIWEQIPNNEMSRIEIILLKNGNVNNLYFYINCKRVLEYH
;
A
#
# COMPACT_ATOMS: atom_id res chain seq x y z
N MET A 1 9.61 -36.27 -33.99
CA MET A 1 9.02 -35.03 -34.55
C MET A 1 7.55 -34.97 -34.15
N MET A 2 7.22 -34.28 -33.06
CA MET A 2 5.84 -33.95 -32.70
C MET A 2 5.57 -32.51 -33.12
N HIS A 3 4.74 -32.33 -34.15
CA HIS A 3 4.26 -31.01 -34.58
C HIS A 3 3.21 -30.51 -33.58
N ASN A 4 3.61 -29.61 -32.69
CA ASN A 4 2.69 -28.83 -31.87
C ASN A 4 1.90 -27.86 -32.77
N THR A 5 0.71 -28.27 -33.17
CA THR A 5 -0.28 -27.41 -33.83
C THR A 5 -1.08 -26.66 -32.77
N TYR A 6 -0.51 -25.57 -32.24
CA TYR A 6 -1.31 -24.60 -31.49
C TYR A 6 -2.24 -23.88 -32.47
N LYS A 7 -3.51 -24.30 -32.51
CA LYS A 7 -4.57 -23.57 -33.19
C LYS A 7 -4.64 -22.17 -32.59
N LYS A 8 -4.41 -21.14 -33.41
CA LYS A 8 -4.62 -19.74 -33.04
C LYS A 8 -6.07 -19.56 -32.61
N ILE A 9 -6.28 -19.32 -31.33
CA ILE A 9 -7.58 -18.92 -30.79
C ILE A 9 -7.96 -17.58 -31.46
N PRO A 10 -9.17 -17.44 -32.01
CA PRO A 10 -9.57 -16.22 -32.71
C PRO A 10 -9.58 -15.02 -31.75
N PRO A 11 -9.15 -13.83 -32.19
CA PRO A 11 -9.03 -12.63 -31.34
C PRO A 11 -10.36 -12.20 -30.70
N ILE A 12 -11.50 -12.55 -31.30
CA ILE A 12 -12.84 -12.34 -30.74
C ILE A 12 -13.08 -13.19 -29.48
N LEU A 13 -12.55 -14.42 -29.44
CA LEU A 13 -12.63 -15.25 -28.24
C LEU A 13 -11.71 -14.73 -27.15
N TYR A 14 -10.54 -14.18 -27.49
CA TYR A 14 -9.70 -13.46 -26.54
C TYR A 14 -10.41 -12.24 -25.96
N ALA A 15 -11.11 -11.45 -26.79
CA ALA A 15 -11.88 -10.30 -26.34
C ALA A 15 -13.10 -10.67 -25.48
N LEU A 16 -13.83 -11.74 -25.83
CA LEU A 16 -14.95 -12.26 -25.03
C LEU A 16 -14.51 -12.88 -23.70
N ILE A 17 -13.41 -13.64 -23.72
CA ILE A 17 -12.71 -14.09 -22.50
C ILE A 17 -12.28 -12.84 -21.73
N PHE A 18 -11.67 -11.83 -22.35
CA PHE A 18 -11.32 -10.58 -21.66
C PHE A 18 -12.55 -9.88 -21.03
N ILE A 19 -13.67 -9.78 -21.73
CA ILE A 19 -14.87 -9.10 -21.23
C ILE A 19 -15.49 -9.86 -20.04
N ILE A 20 -15.54 -11.20 -20.12
CA ILE A 20 -15.95 -12.06 -19.00
C ILE A 20 -14.92 -12.01 -17.86
N PHE A 21 -13.65 -11.72 -18.18
CA PHE A 21 -12.55 -11.74 -17.23
C PHE A 21 -12.37 -10.44 -16.44
N PHE A 22 -13.07 -9.36 -16.82
CA PHE A 22 -12.85 -8.04 -16.24
C PHE A 22 -14.12 -7.35 -15.74
N THR A 23 -15.26 -8.03 -15.73
CA THR A 23 -16.35 -7.67 -14.80
C THR A 23 -15.86 -8.01 -13.38
N SER A 24 -15.21 -7.02 -12.78
CA SER A 24 -14.69 -6.95 -11.42
C SER A 24 -15.71 -7.48 -10.41
N CYS A 25 -15.20 -8.16 -9.38
CA CYS A 25 -15.92 -8.71 -8.23
C CYS A 25 -16.53 -10.11 -8.37
N SER A 26 -16.21 -10.90 -9.41
CA SER A 26 -16.42 -12.34 -9.30
C SER A 26 -15.22 -13.02 -8.61
N ASN A 27 -15.51 -13.87 -7.61
CA ASN A 27 -14.53 -14.76 -6.95
C ASN A 27 -13.73 -15.64 -7.94
N PHE A 28 -14.15 -15.67 -9.21
CA PHE A 28 -13.44 -16.31 -10.30
C PHE A 28 -12.07 -15.69 -10.62
N ILE A 29 -11.90 -14.38 -10.39
CA ILE A 29 -10.76 -13.62 -10.91
C ILE A 29 -10.10 -12.76 -9.84
N SER A 30 -10.90 -12.25 -8.91
CA SER A 30 -10.39 -11.56 -7.74
C SER A 30 -10.90 -12.30 -6.52
N GLY A 31 -9.99 -12.80 -5.70
CA GLY A 31 -10.35 -13.37 -4.41
C GLY A 31 -10.60 -12.29 -3.37
N GLU A 32 -11.31 -12.67 -2.31
CA GLU A 32 -11.49 -11.90 -1.09
C GLU A 32 -11.33 -12.80 0.15
N THR A 33 -10.71 -13.97 -0.01
CA THR A 33 -10.52 -14.87 1.12
C THR A 33 -9.54 -14.23 2.11
N PRO A 34 -9.93 -14.00 3.36
CA PRO A 34 -9.02 -13.42 4.34
C PRO A 34 -7.92 -14.42 4.69
N LEU A 35 -6.71 -13.90 4.86
CA LEU A 35 -5.50 -14.61 5.20
C LEU A 35 -4.88 -13.94 6.43
N PRO A 36 -4.40 -14.72 7.42
CA PRO A 36 -3.77 -14.15 8.60
C PRO A 36 -2.46 -13.48 8.23
N LEU A 37 -2.18 -12.37 8.91
CA LEU A 37 -0.93 -11.64 8.79
C LEU A 37 0.13 -12.27 9.72
N PRO A 38 1.27 -12.77 9.18
CA PRO A 38 2.39 -13.28 9.99
C PRO A 38 2.99 -12.22 10.91
N TYR A 39 3.70 -12.67 11.95
CA TYR A 39 4.30 -11.82 12.97
C TYR A 39 5.24 -10.76 12.39
N GLU A 40 6.20 -11.16 11.55
CA GLU A 40 7.16 -10.22 10.96
C GLU A 40 6.47 -9.14 10.11
N GLU A 41 5.39 -9.50 9.42
CA GLU A 41 4.62 -8.54 8.64
C GLU A 41 3.80 -7.59 9.54
N ARG A 42 3.30 -8.05 10.70
CA ARG A 42 2.64 -7.20 11.70
C ARG A 42 3.59 -6.15 12.26
N GLU A 43 4.76 -6.60 12.71
CA GLU A 43 5.78 -5.72 13.29
C GLU A 43 6.24 -4.72 12.23
N PHE A 44 6.52 -5.17 11.01
CA PHE A 44 6.87 -4.26 9.91
C PHE A 44 5.83 -3.13 9.70
N ILE A 45 4.52 -3.42 9.74
CA ILE A 45 3.51 -2.37 9.60
C ILE A 45 3.49 -1.40 10.81
N LYS A 46 3.73 -1.89 12.04
CA LYS A 46 3.80 -1.01 13.21
C LYS A 46 4.92 0.02 13.05
N LEU A 47 6.02 -0.40 12.43
CA LEU A 47 7.26 0.34 12.31
C LEU A 47 7.33 1.19 11.04
N SER A 48 6.52 0.86 10.04
CA SER A 48 6.47 1.59 8.77
C SER A 48 6.26 3.10 8.96
N LYS A 49 5.54 3.50 10.01
CA LYS A 49 5.30 4.88 10.42
C LYS A 49 6.55 5.59 10.95
N LEU A 50 7.45 4.85 11.60
CA LEU A 50 8.67 5.41 12.19
C LEU A 50 9.75 5.66 11.14
N VAL A 51 9.75 4.85 10.07
CA VAL A 51 10.74 4.96 8.98
C VAL A 51 10.34 5.96 7.91
N SER A 52 9.09 6.46 7.93
CA SER A 52 8.63 7.47 6.99
C SER A 52 9.07 8.87 7.42
N THR A 53 10.10 9.40 6.76
CA THR A 53 10.45 10.81 6.86
C THR A 53 9.59 11.61 5.89
N ILE A 54 8.51 12.21 6.38
CA ILE A 54 7.55 12.99 5.56
C ILE A 54 7.71 14.49 5.86
N PRO A 55 7.90 15.35 4.84
CA PRO A 55 8.07 16.79 5.04
C PRO A 55 6.72 17.46 5.33
N ASN A 56 6.73 18.54 6.12
CA ASN A 56 5.54 19.38 6.28
C ASN A 56 5.39 20.31 5.06
N ILE A 57 4.54 19.92 4.11
CA ILE A 57 4.32 20.69 2.88
C ILE A 57 3.41 21.90 3.07
N THR A 58 2.93 22.19 4.28
CA THR A 58 2.26 23.47 4.55
C THR A 58 3.22 24.56 5.03
N TYR A 59 4.48 24.19 5.28
CA TYR A 59 5.50 25.15 5.69
C TYR A 59 5.80 26.18 4.59
N SER A 60 5.80 27.46 4.97
CA SER A 60 6.19 28.56 4.09
C SER A 60 7.57 29.09 4.49
N SER A 61 8.58 28.83 3.66
CA SER A 61 9.84 29.57 3.73
C SER A 61 9.69 30.88 2.96
N GLY A 62 9.38 31.97 3.65
CA GLY A 62 9.36 33.32 3.07
C GLY A 62 7.97 33.88 2.75
N GLU A 63 7.95 34.93 1.92
CA GLU A 63 6.79 35.81 1.67
C GLU A 63 5.84 35.32 0.55
N ARG A 64 5.91 34.05 0.15
CA ARG A 64 5.02 33.52 -0.90
C ARG A 64 3.59 33.38 -0.38
N ASN A 65 2.62 33.78 -1.19
CA ASN A 65 1.21 33.54 -0.92
C ASN A 65 0.88 32.12 -1.38
N ILE A 66 0.80 31.17 -0.45
CA ILE A 66 0.61 29.76 -0.79
C ILE A 66 -0.89 29.43 -0.84
N LYS A 67 -1.30 28.78 -1.93
CA LYS A 67 -2.63 28.19 -2.13
C LYS A 67 -2.49 26.69 -2.34
N PHE A 68 -3.44 25.95 -1.77
CA PHE A 68 -3.43 24.50 -1.85
C PHE A 68 -4.63 24.00 -2.66
N TYR A 69 -4.35 23.07 -3.57
CA TYR A 69 -5.37 22.40 -4.35
C TYR A 69 -5.26 20.90 -4.24
N VAL A 70 -6.38 20.21 -4.16
CA VAL A 70 -6.43 18.75 -4.07
C VAL A 70 -7.03 18.17 -5.35
N VAL A 71 -6.35 17.19 -5.93
CA VAL A 71 -6.79 16.47 -7.12
C VAL A 71 -6.75 14.98 -6.78
N ALA A 72 -7.92 14.37 -6.64
CA ALA A 72 -8.04 12.98 -6.21
C ALA A 72 -8.57 12.10 -7.34
N PHE A 73 -7.81 11.08 -7.74
CA PHE A 73 -8.17 10.13 -8.79
C PHE A 73 -8.40 8.72 -8.22
N ASP A 74 -9.63 8.25 -8.29
CA ASP A 74 -9.97 6.95 -7.71
C ASP A 74 -9.62 5.75 -8.63
N GLY A 75 -9.60 4.55 -8.04
CA GLY A 75 -9.41 3.28 -8.73
C GLY A 75 -10.59 2.90 -9.62
N THR A 76 -10.42 1.87 -10.44
CA THR A 76 -11.39 1.46 -11.47
C THR A 76 -12.78 1.20 -10.91
N GLN A 77 -13.80 1.67 -11.63
CA GLN A 77 -15.23 1.56 -11.29
C GLN A 77 -15.63 2.21 -9.96
N ASN A 78 -14.69 2.81 -9.22
CA ASN A 78 -14.99 3.44 -7.95
C ASN A 78 -15.54 4.85 -8.16
N ASN A 79 -16.58 5.16 -7.40
CA ASN A 79 -17.13 6.50 -7.27
C ASN A 79 -17.57 6.71 -5.83
N GLN A 80 -17.00 7.72 -5.16
CA GLN A 80 -17.35 8.05 -3.77
C GLN A 80 -18.85 8.37 -3.57
N TYR A 81 -19.55 8.73 -4.65
CA TYR A 81 -20.96 9.08 -4.61
C TYR A 81 -21.91 7.91 -4.90
N ASP A 82 -21.39 6.74 -5.28
CA ASP A 82 -22.18 5.60 -5.76
C ASP A 82 -21.50 4.27 -5.41
N PHE A 83 -21.69 3.81 -4.17
CA PHE A 83 -21.28 2.50 -3.66
C PHE A 83 -22.31 1.95 -2.66
N ASP A 84 -22.43 0.62 -2.56
CA ASP A 84 -23.35 0.01 -1.61
C ASP A 84 -22.76 0.04 -0.19
N LYS A 85 -23.23 0.96 0.65
CA LYS A 85 -22.75 1.11 2.04
C LYS A 85 -22.92 -0.14 2.91
N ASN A 86 -23.76 -1.09 2.51
CA ASN A 86 -23.96 -2.32 3.28
C ASN A 86 -22.82 -3.31 3.03
N SER A 87 -22.36 -3.44 1.78
CA SER A 87 -21.37 -4.44 1.36
C SER A 87 -19.98 -3.86 1.08
N GLU A 88 -19.91 -2.58 0.73
CA GLU A 88 -18.70 -1.87 0.32
C GLU A 88 -18.40 -0.69 1.25
N ARG A 89 -17.19 -0.17 1.12
CA ARG A 89 -16.80 1.12 1.70
C ARG A 89 -16.07 1.96 0.67
N GLU A 90 -16.01 3.27 0.93
CA GLU A 90 -15.23 4.18 0.11
C GLU A 90 -13.76 3.72 -0.03
N THR A 91 -13.09 4.06 -1.13
CA THR A 91 -11.65 3.74 -1.24
C THR A 91 -10.83 4.64 -0.33
N ILE A 92 -9.54 4.33 -0.21
CA ILE A 92 -8.59 5.17 0.51
C ILE A 92 -8.50 6.58 -0.10
N VAL A 93 -8.66 6.73 -1.42
CA VAL A 93 -8.62 8.06 -2.07
C VAL A 93 -9.83 8.89 -1.68
N ALA A 94 -11.03 8.32 -1.77
CA ALA A 94 -12.26 8.97 -1.35
C ALA A 94 -12.21 9.33 0.15
N TYR A 95 -11.79 8.38 0.99
CA TYR A 95 -11.64 8.58 2.43
C TYR A 95 -10.70 9.73 2.78
N LEU A 96 -9.50 9.76 2.19
CA LEU A 96 -8.52 10.80 2.45
C LEU A 96 -8.97 12.15 1.89
N TYR A 97 -9.59 12.18 0.71
CA TYR A 97 -10.16 13.40 0.14
C TYR A 97 -11.24 14.00 1.06
N ASN A 98 -12.13 13.17 1.61
CA ASN A 98 -13.18 13.58 2.53
C ASN A 98 -12.65 13.99 3.92
N SER A 99 -11.46 13.53 4.29
CA SER A 99 -10.80 13.87 5.55
C SER A 99 -10.07 15.23 5.50
N LEU A 100 -9.87 15.80 4.31
CA LEU A 100 -9.20 17.09 4.17
C LEU A 100 -10.12 18.25 4.58
N PRO A 101 -9.60 19.28 5.27
CA PRO A 101 -10.34 20.48 5.61
C PRO A 101 -11.00 21.16 4.40
N LYS A 102 -12.21 21.68 4.58
CA LYS A 102 -13.01 22.28 3.49
C LYS A 102 -12.38 23.51 2.83
N ASN A 103 -11.38 24.13 3.46
CA ASN A 103 -10.62 25.25 2.90
C ASN A 103 -9.60 24.81 1.83
N TYR A 104 -9.27 23.52 1.76
CA TYR A 104 -8.55 22.98 0.61
C TYR A 104 -9.51 22.89 -0.58
N GLN A 105 -9.27 23.70 -1.60
CA GLN A 105 -10.05 23.61 -2.83
C GLN A 105 -9.66 22.35 -3.57
N GLY A 106 -10.60 21.52 -3.98
CA GLY A 106 -10.22 20.29 -4.67
C GLY A 106 -11.32 19.69 -5.51
N ASN A 107 -10.92 18.78 -6.39
CA ASN A 107 -11.83 17.99 -7.20
C ASN A 107 -11.51 16.51 -7.01
N TYR A 108 -12.56 15.71 -6.88
CA TYR A 108 -12.49 14.26 -6.95
C TYR A 108 -12.94 13.79 -8.33
N TYR A 109 -12.15 12.90 -8.93
CA TYR A 109 -12.40 12.28 -10.21
C TYR A 109 -12.62 10.79 -9.99
N PHE A 110 -13.85 10.35 -10.31
CA PHE A 110 -14.22 8.94 -10.26
C PHE A 110 -13.32 8.10 -11.16
N GLY A 111 -13.22 6.82 -10.82
CA GLY A 111 -12.40 5.85 -11.53
C GLY A 111 -12.77 5.67 -13.00
N PRO A 112 -11.82 5.21 -13.83
CA PRO A 112 -12.16 4.72 -15.16
C PRO A 112 -13.14 3.55 -15.06
N GLY A 113 -14.10 3.53 -15.98
CA GLY A 113 -15.08 2.47 -16.10
C GLY A 113 -16.27 2.53 -15.16
N TYR A 114 -16.42 3.61 -14.41
CA TYR A 114 -17.66 3.86 -13.68
C TYR A 114 -18.83 3.90 -14.67
N LYS A 115 -19.74 2.91 -14.56
CA LYS A 115 -20.87 2.66 -15.49
C LYS A 115 -20.47 2.31 -16.94
N ASP A 116 -19.18 2.07 -17.22
CA ASP A 116 -18.69 1.65 -18.53
C ASP A 116 -17.68 0.49 -18.38
N ILE A 117 -18.13 -0.72 -18.70
CA ILE A 117 -17.27 -1.91 -18.58
C ILE A 117 -16.07 -1.81 -19.53
N ILE A 118 -16.21 -1.24 -20.73
CA ILE A 118 -15.13 -1.16 -21.70
C ILE A 118 -14.03 -0.24 -21.17
N ASP A 119 -14.39 0.92 -20.63
CA ASP A 119 -13.44 1.81 -19.98
C ASP A 119 -12.84 1.19 -18.70
N SER A 120 -13.61 0.35 -18.00
CA SER A 120 -13.09 -0.40 -16.85
C SER A 120 -12.02 -1.42 -17.22
N VAL A 121 -11.93 -1.82 -18.49
CA VAL A 121 -10.91 -2.76 -18.97
C VAL A 121 -9.75 -2.01 -19.60
N LEU A 122 -10.06 -1.14 -20.57
CA LEU A 122 -9.08 -0.53 -21.47
C LEU A 122 -8.62 0.86 -21.02
N CYS A 123 -9.26 1.42 -19.99
CA CYS A 123 -9.06 2.79 -19.54
C CYS A 123 -9.03 3.81 -20.68
N THR A 124 -10.02 3.75 -21.57
CA THR A 124 -10.15 4.68 -22.71
C THR A 124 -10.27 6.13 -22.26
N THR A 125 -10.74 6.38 -21.03
CA THR A 125 -10.88 7.72 -20.43
C THR A 125 -9.70 8.15 -19.56
N CYS A 126 -8.67 7.31 -19.35
CA CYS A 126 -7.54 7.65 -18.48
C CYS A 126 -6.89 9.00 -18.83
N VAL A 127 -6.55 9.20 -20.11
CA VAL A 127 -5.90 10.43 -20.59
C VAL A 127 -6.83 11.63 -20.45
N SER A 128 -8.07 11.53 -20.93
CA SER A 128 -9.03 12.64 -20.91
C SER A 128 -9.43 13.06 -19.49
N LYS A 129 -9.40 12.15 -18.50
CA LYS A 129 -9.58 12.49 -17.08
C LYS A 129 -8.46 13.39 -16.56
N ALA A 130 -7.19 13.08 -16.86
CA ALA A 130 -6.07 13.95 -16.51
C ALA A 130 -6.17 15.31 -17.20
N GLU A 131 -6.50 15.34 -18.50
CA GLU A 131 -6.68 16.59 -19.25
C GLU A 131 -7.83 17.44 -18.72
N THR A 132 -8.93 16.81 -18.30
CA THR A 132 -10.06 17.50 -17.66
C THR A 132 -9.61 18.13 -16.34
N ALA A 133 -8.83 17.41 -15.52
CA ALA A 133 -8.27 17.96 -14.30
C ALA A 133 -7.33 19.15 -14.55
N ILE A 134 -6.56 19.13 -15.64
CA ILE A 134 -5.73 20.28 -16.07
C ILE A 134 -6.61 21.48 -16.46
N LYS A 135 -7.72 21.27 -17.17
CA LYS A 135 -8.64 22.37 -17.51
C LYS A 135 -9.25 23.00 -16.25
N ASP A 136 -9.65 22.17 -15.29
CA ASP A 136 -10.22 22.61 -14.03
C ASP A 136 -9.22 23.40 -13.20
N ILE A 137 -7.98 22.91 -13.07
CA ILE A 137 -6.95 23.60 -12.26
C ILE A 137 -6.49 24.89 -12.93
N LYS A 138 -6.36 24.93 -14.26
CA LYS A 138 -6.09 26.18 -15.01
C LYS A 138 -7.12 27.24 -14.68
N LYS A 139 -8.41 26.90 -14.74
CA LYS A 139 -9.49 27.84 -14.42
C LYS A 139 -9.39 28.34 -12.98
N LYS A 140 -9.09 27.47 -12.01
CA LYS A 140 -8.95 27.86 -10.60
C LYS A 140 -7.74 28.77 -10.37
N ILE A 141 -6.56 28.40 -10.89
CA ILE A 141 -5.33 29.20 -10.76
C ILE A 141 -5.49 30.56 -11.44
N SER A 142 -6.07 30.63 -12.63
CA SER A 142 -6.31 31.92 -13.31
C SER A 142 -7.24 32.84 -12.51
N ASN A 143 -8.28 32.29 -11.86
CA ASN A 143 -9.19 33.06 -11.03
C ASN A 143 -8.51 33.58 -9.75
N GLU A 144 -7.65 32.78 -9.13
CA GLU A 144 -6.93 33.18 -7.92
C GLU A 144 -5.74 34.09 -8.19
N TRP A 145 -5.04 33.89 -9.31
CA TRP A 145 -3.83 34.64 -9.60
C TRP A 145 -4.13 36.11 -9.66
N GLY A 146 -5.03 36.57 -10.52
CA GLY A 146 -5.48 37.98 -10.54
C GLY A 146 -4.35 39.04 -10.53
N GLY A 147 -3.11 38.67 -10.89
CA GLY A 147 -1.92 39.52 -10.76
C GLY A 147 -1.28 39.59 -9.35
N ILE A 148 -1.72 38.77 -8.39
CA ILE A 148 -1.10 38.61 -7.07
C ILE A 148 0.37 38.19 -7.26
N PRO A 149 1.33 39.01 -6.82
CA PRO A 149 2.75 38.66 -6.93
C PRO A 149 3.08 37.50 -5.97
N ASN A 150 4.11 36.72 -6.33
CA ASN A 150 4.64 35.64 -5.50
C ASN A 150 3.61 34.57 -5.11
N LEU A 151 2.58 34.35 -5.94
CA LEU A 151 1.64 33.26 -5.76
C LEU A 151 2.35 31.91 -5.97
N GLU A 152 2.18 31.02 -5.01
CA GLU A 152 2.58 29.63 -5.13
C GLU A 152 1.37 28.73 -4.96
N VAL A 153 1.20 27.80 -5.89
CA VAL A 153 0.11 26.82 -5.88
C VAL A 153 0.71 25.44 -5.64
N ARG A 154 0.36 24.84 -4.50
CA ARG A 154 0.73 23.48 -4.13
C ARG A 154 -0.42 22.53 -4.42
N VAL A 155 -0.20 21.60 -5.33
CA VAL A 155 -1.21 20.62 -5.76
C VAL A 155 -0.97 19.29 -5.08
N ILE A 156 -1.86 18.89 -4.19
CA ILE A 156 -1.87 17.58 -3.55
C ILE A 156 -2.61 16.60 -4.47
N VAL A 157 -1.91 15.56 -4.93
CA VAL A 157 -2.46 14.54 -5.83
C VAL A 157 -2.64 13.24 -5.06
N LEU A 158 -3.87 12.78 -4.96
CA LEU A 158 -4.23 11.47 -4.39
C LEU A 158 -4.56 10.51 -5.53
N GLY A 159 -4.07 9.27 -5.46
CA GLY A 159 -4.35 8.30 -6.50
C GLY A 159 -4.36 6.86 -6.00
N PHE A 160 -5.29 6.04 -6.50
CA PHE A 160 -5.31 4.59 -6.26
C PHE A 160 -5.41 3.82 -7.57
N SER A 161 -4.64 2.75 -7.75
CA SER A 161 -4.73 1.87 -8.92
C SER A 161 -4.46 2.61 -10.23
N ARG A 162 -5.37 2.50 -11.21
CA ARG A 162 -5.35 3.34 -12.42
C ARG A 162 -5.54 4.82 -12.13
N GLY A 163 -6.24 5.19 -11.06
CA GLY A 163 -6.29 6.57 -10.58
C GLY A 163 -4.91 7.12 -10.24
N ALA A 164 -4.03 6.31 -9.64
CA ALA A 164 -2.64 6.70 -9.42
C ALA A 164 -1.85 6.87 -10.73
N ALA A 165 -2.10 6.04 -11.74
CA ALA A 165 -1.49 6.20 -13.06
C ALA A 165 -1.98 7.49 -13.76
N ILE A 166 -3.27 7.81 -13.66
CA ILE A 166 -3.86 9.08 -14.14
C ILE A 166 -3.25 10.26 -13.38
N GLY A 167 -3.11 10.16 -12.05
CA GLY A 167 -2.50 11.18 -11.21
C GLY A 167 -1.05 11.48 -11.59
N ARG A 168 -0.24 10.45 -11.88
CA ARG A 168 1.12 10.63 -12.42
C ARG A 168 1.12 11.36 -13.76
N HIS A 169 0.23 10.97 -14.67
CA HIS A 169 0.11 11.65 -15.96
C HIS A 169 -0.31 13.11 -15.79
N PHE A 170 -1.31 13.38 -14.94
CA PHE A 170 -1.76 14.73 -14.59
C PHE A 170 -0.61 15.61 -14.07
N MET A 171 0.23 15.09 -13.16
CA MET A 171 1.38 15.85 -12.66
C MET A 171 2.40 16.19 -13.76
N ASN A 172 2.61 15.29 -14.72
CA ASN A 172 3.47 15.61 -15.86
C ASN A 172 2.83 16.64 -16.80
N LEU A 173 1.51 16.61 -16.98
CA LEU A 173 0.81 17.66 -17.72
C LEU A 173 0.89 19.02 -16.98
N LEU A 174 1.03 19.06 -15.66
CA LEU A 174 1.26 20.33 -14.96
C LEU A 174 2.58 20.99 -15.38
N ASP A 175 3.66 20.21 -15.54
CA ASP A 175 4.96 20.71 -16.03
C ASP A 175 4.84 21.35 -17.43
N GLU A 176 3.97 20.81 -18.28
CA GLU A 176 3.77 21.30 -19.65
C GLU A 176 2.92 22.57 -19.71
N ASN A 177 2.20 22.91 -18.65
CA ASN A 177 1.12 23.90 -18.67
C ASN A 177 1.30 25.08 -17.72
N PHE A 178 2.30 25.02 -16.82
CA PHE A 178 2.53 26.04 -15.80
C PHE A 178 4.01 26.28 -15.57
N GLN A 179 4.34 27.43 -14.97
CA GLN A 179 5.67 27.68 -14.44
C GLN A 179 5.91 26.81 -13.20
N THR A 180 6.78 25.80 -13.33
CA THR A 180 7.04 24.83 -12.25
C THR A 180 8.47 24.87 -11.69
N SER A 181 9.42 25.49 -12.40
CA SER A 181 10.81 25.60 -11.95
C SER A 181 10.95 26.61 -10.80
N LEU A 182 11.60 26.16 -9.72
CA LEU A 182 12.01 26.99 -8.60
C LEU A 182 12.96 28.09 -9.06
N LEU A 183 13.92 27.78 -9.94
CA LEU A 183 14.88 28.74 -10.47
C LEU A 183 14.19 29.89 -11.23
N ALA A 184 13.32 29.57 -12.20
CA ALA A 184 12.64 30.60 -12.97
C ALA A 184 11.56 31.34 -12.15
N SER A 185 11.10 30.78 -11.04
CA SER A 185 10.18 31.46 -10.11
C SER A 185 10.81 32.60 -9.31
N ILE A 186 12.13 32.77 -9.36
CA ILE A 186 12.85 33.87 -8.70
C ILE A 186 12.60 35.19 -9.44
N THR A 187 12.46 35.12 -10.77
CA THR A 187 12.31 36.31 -11.63
C THR A 187 10.95 36.40 -12.31
N SER A 188 10.21 35.28 -12.39
CA SER A 188 8.88 35.25 -13.00
C SER A 188 7.81 35.86 -12.09
N THR A 189 6.83 36.53 -12.73
CA THR A 189 5.60 36.99 -12.06
C THR A 189 4.47 35.97 -12.15
N GLU A 190 4.66 34.90 -12.94
CA GLU A 190 3.69 33.81 -13.06
C GLU A 190 3.62 32.98 -11.77
N PRO A 191 2.46 32.36 -11.47
CA PRO A 191 2.33 31.50 -10.30
C PRO A 191 3.26 30.30 -10.41
N LEU A 192 4.01 30.04 -9.33
CA LEU A 192 4.77 28.80 -9.22
C LEU A 192 3.83 27.65 -8.87
N VAL A 193 3.78 26.60 -9.70
CA VAL A 193 2.97 25.40 -9.43
C VAL A 193 3.88 24.23 -9.06
N ARG A 194 3.66 23.63 -7.88
CA ARG A 194 4.40 22.47 -7.36
C ARG A 194 3.42 21.37 -6.95
N THR A 195 3.86 20.12 -6.96
CA THR A 195 3.00 18.98 -6.61
C THR A 195 3.53 18.20 -5.42
N THR A 196 2.62 17.55 -4.69
CA THR A 196 2.94 16.49 -3.73
C THR A 196 1.96 15.35 -3.95
N ALA A 197 2.44 14.11 -3.97
CA ALA A 197 1.65 12.96 -4.35
C ALA A 197 1.57 11.90 -3.25
N ILE A 198 0.38 11.32 -3.10
CA ILE A 198 0.14 10.10 -2.31
C ILE A 198 -0.51 9.07 -3.23
N MET A 199 0.26 8.06 -3.61
CA MET A 199 -0.14 7.04 -4.56
C MET A 199 -0.29 5.69 -3.86
N PHE A 200 -1.41 5.03 -4.10
CA PHE A 200 -1.76 3.72 -3.59
C PHE A 200 -1.76 2.73 -4.75
N ASP A 201 -0.80 1.81 -4.71
CA ASP A 201 -0.60 0.68 -5.60
C ASP A 201 -0.86 0.98 -7.08
N THR A 202 0.02 1.79 -7.69
CA THR A 202 -0.14 2.23 -9.08
C THR A 202 -0.17 1.04 -10.04
N VAL A 203 -1.24 0.92 -10.83
CA VAL A 203 -1.41 -0.13 -11.85
C VAL A 203 -1.79 0.52 -13.19
N PRO A 204 -0.87 0.61 -14.16
CA PRO A 204 -1.10 1.26 -15.45
C PRO A 204 -1.53 0.28 -16.56
N THR A 205 -1.99 -0.93 -16.21
CA THR A 205 -2.34 -1.97 -17.19
C THR A 205 -3.25 -1.44 -18.29
N SER A 206 -2.95 -1.80 -19.54
CA SER A 206 -3.60 -1.38 -20.80
C SER A 206 -3.36 0.05 -21.27
N VAL A 207 -2.70 0.90 -20.48
CA VAL A 207 -2.47 2.32 -20.80
C VAL A 207 -1.07 2.83 -20.47
N SER A 208 -0.13 1.95 -20.12
CA SER A 208 1.24 2.32 -19.74
C SER A 208 2.00 3.06 -20.83
N ASP A 209 1.65 2.84 -22.10
CA ASP A 209 2.21 3.50 -23.28
C ASP A 209 1.57 4.85 -23.60
N LYS A 210 0.41 5.16 -23.01
CA LYS A 210 -0.35 6.39 -23.24
C LYS A 210 -0.18 7.41 -22.11
N LEU A 211 0.27 6.96 -20.94
CA LEU A 211 0.41 7.78 -19.75
C LEU A 211 1.87 8.09 -19.47
N GLN A 212 2.16 9.34 -19.14
CA GLN A 212 3.46 9.73 -18.59
C GLN A 212 3.50 9.34 -17.11
N LEU A 213 4.17 8.23 -16.79
CA LEU A 213 4.16 7.66 -15.44
C LEU A 213 5.29 8.17 -14.52
N SER A 214 6.30 8.85 -15.07
CA SER A 214 7.43 9.40 -14.31
C SER A 214 6.97 10.35 -13.21
N ILE A 215 7.76 10.46 -12.14
CA ILE A 215 7.63 11.56 -11.19
C ILE A 215 8.01 12.85 -11.95
N SER A 216 7.10 13.84 -11.93
CA SER A 216 7.24 15.11 -12.67
C SER A 216 8.35 15.97 -12.08
N GLU A 217 8.90 16.93 -12.83
CA GLU A 217 9.94 17.84 -12.31
C GLU A 217 9.38 18.77 -11.21
N SER A 218 8.09 19.12 -11.33
CA SER A 218 7.34 19.90 -10.34
C SER A 218 7.06 19.21 -9.00
N THR A 219 7.30 17.91 -8.89
CA THR A 219 6.98 17.17 -7.66
C THR A 219 7.99 17.50 -6.57
N ASP A 220 7.51 18.12 -5.49
CA ASP A 220 8.30 18.37 -4.27
C ASP A 220 8.50 17.06 -3.51
N TYR A 221 7.43 16.29 -3.28
CA TYR A 221 7.50 15.03 -2.53
C TYR A 221 6.52 13.98 -3.07
N PHE A 222 6.95 12.73 -3.16
CA PHE A 222 6.19 11.63 -3.73
C PHE A 222 6.14 10.43 -2.78
N ILE A 223 4.94 10.03 -2.39
CA ILE A 223 4.70 8.85 -1.56
C ILE A 223 4.03 7.77 -2.41
N HIS A 224 4.56 6.55 -2.37
CA HIS A 224 3.99 5.40 -3.06
C HIS A 224 3.93 4.16 -2.18
N ILE A 225 2.70 3.73 -1.86
CA ILE A 225 2.44 2.53 -1.09
C ILE A 225 2.08 1.41 -2.05
N ILE A 226 2.80 0.30 -2.02
CA ILE A 226 2.68 -0.82 -2.98
C ILE A 226 2.15 -2.05 -2.26
N ALA A 227 1.25 -2.78 -2.93
CA ALA A 227 0.71 -4.04 -2.42
C ALA A 227 1.71 -5.20 -2.56
N LYS A 228 2.26 -5.69 -1.45
CA LYS A 228 3.22 -6.80 -1.43
C LYS A 228 2.59 -8.12 -1.85
N ASN A 229 1.33 -8.36 -1.49
CA ASN A 229 0.65 -9.64 -1.66
C ASN A 229 -0.37 -9.63 -2.81
N GLU A 230 -0.28 -8.67 -3.74
CA GLU A 230 -1.02 -8.75 -5.00
C GLU A 230 -0.42 -9.82 -5.91
N ARG A 231 -1.26 -10.74 -6.41
CA ARG A 231 -0.86 -11.94 -7.12
C ARG A 231 -1.47 -12.08 -8.52
N ARG A 232 -2.35 -11.18 -8.94
CA ARG A 232 -2.99 -11.26 -10.26
C ARG A 232 -2.01 -10.87 -11.35
N ASP A 233 -1.90 -11.71 -12.38
CA ASP A 233 -0.92 -11.56 -13.48
C ASP A 233 -1.04 -10.24 -14.26
N LEU A 234 -2.24 -9.65 -14.26
CA LEU A 234 -2.56 -8.44 -15.03
C LEU A 234 -2.45 -7.15 -14.18
N PHE A 235 -2.02 -7.25 -12.91
CA PHE A 235 -1.85 -6.13 -11.98
C PHE A 235 -0.36 -5.77 -11.83
N TYR A 236 0.24 -5.34 -12.93
CA TYR A 236 1.63 -4.86 -12.94
C TYR A 236 1.76 -3.65 -12.02
N GLY A 237 2.54 -3.80 -10.94
CA GLY A 237 2.85 -2.68 -10.05
C GLY A 237 3.89 -1.75 -10.67
N VAL A 238 4.01 -0.53 -10.15
CA VAL A 238 5.10 0.39 -10.48
C VAL A 238 6.12 0.42 -9.35
N LYS A 239 7.41 0.42 -9.68
CA LYS A 239 8.50 0.76 -8.76
C LYS A 239 9.22 2.01 -9.25
N ASP A 240 9.34 2.98 -8.37
CA ASP A 240 9.92 4.28 -8.65
C ASP A 240 11.40 4.34 -8.34
N TYR A 241 12.09 5.12 -9.16
CA TYR A 241 13.50 5.44 -9.04
C TYR A 241 13.69 6.93 -9.30
N ASP A 242 14.31 7.63 -8.35
CA ASP A 242 14.73 9.02 -8.53
C ASP A 242 16.26 9.06 -8.66
N PRO A 243 16.81 9.39 -9.85
CA PRO A 243 18.25 9.45 -10.05
C PRO A 243 18.90 10.65 -9.35
N ASN A 244 18.14 11.71 -9.04
CA ASN A 244 18.65 12.91 -8.41
C ASN A 244 18.61 12.83 -6.88
N PHE A 245 17.74 11.97 -6.33
CA PHE A 245 17.57 11.77 -4.90
C PHE A 245 17.70 10.29 -4.53
N ILE A 246 18.95 9.85 -4.38
CA ILE A 246 19.30 8.44 -4.12
C ILE A 246 18.51 7.92 -2.92
N THR A 247 17.75 6.85 -3.16
CA THR A 247 17.00 6.17 -2.11
C THR A 247 17.92 5.23 -1.35
N LEU A 248 17.89 5.31 -0.02
CA LEU A 248 18.59 4.36 0.84
C LEU A 248 17.61 3.24 1.23
N PRO A 249 17.99 1.96 1.07
CA PRO A 249 17.18 0.88 1.62
C PRO A 249 17.19 1.01 3.14
N ILE A 250 16.01 1.16 3.74
CA ILE A 250 15.89 1.15 5.19
C ILE A 250 15.79 -0.31 5.62
N ILE A 251 16.90 -0.87 6.11
CA ILE A 251 16.89 -2.19 6.73
C ILE A 251 16.40 -2.00 8.16
N TYR A 252 15.19 -2.49 8.43
CA TYR A 252 14.65 -2.54 9.78
C TYR A 252 14.76 -3.96 10.32
N ASP A 253 15.29 -4.10 11.53
CA ASP A 253 15.56 -5.38 12.16
C ASP A 253 15.15 -5.34 13.63
N GLU A 254 13.91 -5.73 13.93
CA GLU A 254 13.48 -5.96 15.33
C GLU A 254 13.68 -7.39 15.78
N THR A 255 13.84 -8.30 14.82
CA THR A 255 13.88 -9.72 15.09
C THR A 255 15.18 -10.27 14.52
N GLU A 256 16.10 -10.67 15.39
CA GLU A 256 17.38 -11.27 14.98
C GLU A 256 17.19 -12.45 14.00
N PHE A 257 16.02 -13.10 14.05
CA PHE A 257 15.61 -14.17 13.15
C PHE A 257 14.44 -13.74 12.23
N HIS A 258 14.70 -13.73 10.92
CA HIS A 258 13.74 -13.42 9.85
C HIS A 258 13.39 -14.65 9.02
N THR A 259 12.10 -14.83 8.72
CA THR A 259 11.57 -15.96 7.97
C THR A 259 10.63 -15.55 6.83
N CYS A 260 10.08 -14.34 6.88
CA CYS A 260 9.26 -13.77 5.82
C CYS A 260 10.11 -13.17 4.70
N SER A 261 9.54 -13.06 3.50
CA SER A 261 10.16 -12.23 2.46
C SER A 261 10.15 -10.78 2.90
N LYS A 262 11.30 -10.10 2.83
CA LYS A 262 11.42 -8.70 3.25
C LYS A 262 10.54 -7.79 2.40
N SER A 263 9.87 -6.85 3.06
CA SER A 263 9.19 -5.75 2.39
C SER A 263 10.21 -4.71 1.94
N GLU A 264 10.04 -4.15 0.75
CA GLU A 264 10.91 -3.07 0.27
C GLU A 264 10.49 -1.72 0.86
N VAL A 265 11.46 -0.99 1.44
CA VAL A 265 11.31 0.42 1.85
C VAL A 265 12.43 1.22 1.20
N LYS A 266 12.06 2.25 0.45
CA LYS A 266 12.95 3.20 -0.19
C LYS A 266 12.57 4.60 0.27
N SER A 267 13.54 5.32 0.83
CA SER A 267 13.34 6.72 1.22
C SER A 267 14.49 7.58 0.71
N SER A 268 14.15 8.78 0.26
CA SER A 268 15.04 9.92 -0.01
C SER A 268 14.34 11.21 0.44
N SER A 269 14.98 12.36 0.27
CA SER A 269 14.33 13.64 0.61
C SER A 269 13.10 13.93 -0.25
N ARG A 270 12.95 13.31 -1.43
CA ARG A 270 11.87 13.54 -2.40
C ARG A 270 10.91 12.36 -2.59
N LEU A 271 11.34 11.14 -2.30
CA LEU A 271 10.59 9.92 -2.57
C LEU A 271 10.50 9.05 -1.32
N PHE A 272 9.30 8.64 -0.95
CA PHE A 272 9.06 7.54 -0.01
C PHE A 272 8.21 6.47 -0.67
N GLN A 273 8.82 5.31 -0.91
CA GLN A 273 8.15 4.14 -1.47
C GLN A 273 8.22 2.99 -0.46
N ILE A 274 7.08 2.34 -0.21
CA ILE A 274 6.98 1.23 0.73
C ILE A 274 6.07 0.14 0.21
N GLU A 275 6.51 -1.11 0.31
CA GLU A 275 5.65 -2.28 0.14
C GLU A 275 4.97 -2.62 1.45
N LEU A 276 3.65 -2.56 1.51
CA LEU A 276 2.87 -2.98 2.68
C LEU A 276 2.20 -4.33 2.41
N PRO A 277 2.05 -5.19 3.44
CA PRO A 277 1.33 -6.45 3.32
C PRO A 277 -0.12 -6.29 2.84
N GLY A 278 -0.60 -7.25 2.06
CA GLY A 278 -1.96 -7.27 1.52
C GLY A 278 -2.01 -7.10 0.00
N SER A 279 -3.20 -7.34 -0.52
CA SER A 279 -3.53 -7.25 -1.93
C SER A 279 -3.73 -5.80 -2.39
N HIS A 280 -3.89 -5.60 -3.70
CA HIS A 280 -4.19 -4.29 -4.28
C HIS A 280 -5.36 -3.59 -3.58
N SER A 281 -6.45 -4.31 -3.34
CA SER A 281 -7.66 -3.78 -2.72
C SER A 281 -7.54 -3.61 -1.20
N ASP A 282 -6.59 -4.29 -0.54
CA ASP A 282 -6.22 -3.98 0.85
C ASP A 282 -5.56 -2.61 0.92
N ILE A 283 -4.57 -2.34 0.06
CA ILE A 283 -3.88 -1.03 -0.02
C ILE A 283 -4.86 0.08 -0.43
N GLY A 284 -5.75 -0.20 -1.38
CA GLY A 284 -6.84 0.69 -1.76
C GLY A 284 -7.95 0.85 -0.71
N SER A 285 -7.90 0.08 0.38
CA SER A 285 -8.91 0.04 1.43
C SER A 285 -10.34 -0.24 0.92
N SER A 286 -10.48 -1.04 -0.14
CA SER A 286 -11.79 -1.33 -0.75
C SER A 286 -12.57 -2.40 0.00
N TYR A 287 -11.90 -3.36 0.65
CA TYR A 287 -12.58 -4.36 1.49
C TYR A 287 -13.09 -3.75 2.77
N LYS A 288 -14.30 -4.11 3.20
CA LYS A 288 -14.92 -3.58 4.43
C LYS A 288 -14.12 -3.89 5.69
N ASN A 289 -13.61 -5.12 5.77
CA ASN A 289 -12.85 -5.65 6.90
C ASN A 289 -11.37 -5.82 6.50
N GLY A 290 -10.51 -6.13 7.46
CA GLY A 290 -9.11 -6.47 7.26
C GLY A 290 -8.15 -5.30 7.41
N ILE A 291 -6.90 -5.55 6.98
CA ILE A 291 -5.77 -4.63 7.14
C ILE A 291 -5.97 -3.30 6.42
N GLY A 292 -6.86 -3.22 5.41
CA GLY A 292 -7.17 -1.96 4.73
C GLY A 292 -7.69 -0.85 5.67
N THR A 293 -8.28 -1.19 6.82
CA THR A 293 -8.69 -0.21 7.85
C THR A 293 -7.47 0.47 8.49
N LEU A 294 -6.40 -0.30 8.70
CA LEU A 294 -5.14 0.25 9.20
C LEU A 294 -4.51 1.18 8.17
N TYR A 295 -4.60 0.86 6.88
CA TYR A 295 -4.04 1.72 5.82
C TYR A 295 -4.76 3.04 5.65
N ARG A 296 -6.05 3.14 5.99
CA ARG A 296 -6.73 4.44 6.13
C ARG A 296 -6.09 5.31 7.22
N ASN A 297 -5.83 4.73 8.38
CA ASN A 297 -5.15 5.43 9.48
C ASN A 297 -3.71 5.79 9.10
N TYR A 298 -3.04 4.94 8.33
CA TYR A 298 -1.73 5.26 7.75
C TYR A 298 -1.80 6.41 6.75
N GLY A 299 -2.84 6.48 5.93
CA GLY A 299 -3.10 7.63 5.05
C GLY A 299 -3.36 8.92 5.82
N LEU A 300 -4.12 8.86 6.93
CA LEU A 300 -4.34 10.01 7.82
C LEU A 300 -3.05 10.46 8.51
N PHE A 301 -2.23 9.51 8.96
CA PHE A 301 -0.87 9.78 9.43
C PHE A 301 -0.04 10.53 8.38
N ILE A 302 -0.11 10.12 7.12
CA ILE A 302 0.58 10.80 6.02
C ILE A 302 0.03 12.23 5.85
N LEU A 303 -1.28 12.42 5.80
CA LEU A 303 -1.88 13.76 5.70
C LEU A 303 -1.46 14.66 6.86
N SER A 304 -1.45 14.13 8.08
CA SER A 304 -1.03 14.84 9.29
C SER A 304 0.45 15.21 9.23
N SER A 305 1.31 14.27 8.83
CA SER A 305 2.76 14.51 8.68
C SER A 305 3.07 15.55 7.60
N LEU A 306 2.26 15.59 6.54
CA LEU A 306 2.31 16.60 5.47
C LEU A 306 1.79 17.98 5.93
N GLY A 307 1.24 18.10 7.14
CA GLY A 307 0.65 19.33 7.68
C GLY A 307 -0.77 19.63 7.14
N LEU A 308 -1.38 18.69 6.41
CA LEU A 308 -2.67 18.91 5.74
C LEU A 308 -3.87 18.75 6.66
N ILE A 309 -3.69 18.05 7.79
CA ILE A 309 -4.70 17.86 8.82
C ILE A 309 -4.04 18.02 10.21
N HIS A 310 -4.83 18.23 11.26
CA HIS A 310 -4.30 18.47 12.62
C HIS A 310 -4.47 17.27 13.56
N GLU A 311 -5.20 16.24 13.13
CA GLU A 311 -5.42 15.02 13.89
C GLU A 311 -4.09 14.28 14.08
N ASN A 312 -3.75 14.01 15.34
CA ASN A 312 -2.53 13.33 15.75
C ASN A 312 -2.79 12.09 16.61
N GLN A 313 -4.06 11.82 16.92
CA GLN A 313 -4.51 10.64 17.67
C GLN A 313 -5.58 9.90 16.87
N PHE A 314 -5.34 8.61 16.66
CA PHE A 314 -6.26 7.75 15.93
C PHE A 314 -6.53 6.49 16.74
N GLN A 315 -7.79 6.31 17.11
CA GLN A 315 -8.25 5.13 17.82
C GLN A 315 -8.76 4.12 16.80
N ILE A 316 -8.15 2.94 16.78
CA ILE A 316 -8.60 1.85 15.91
C ILE A 316 -9.32 0.81 16.78
N GLU A 317 -10.65 0.88 16.78
CA GLU A 317 -11.49 0.05 17.64
C GLU A 317 -11.55 -1.42 17.20
N GLU A 318 -11.39 -1.68 15.90
CA GLU A 318 -11.44 -3.03 15.33
C GLU A 318 -10.09 -3.74 15.42
N SER A 319 -10.13 -5.05 15.66
CA SER A 319 -8.93 -5.90 15.64
C SER A 319 -8.57 -6.31 14.21
N PHE A 320 -8.18 -5.35 13.38
CA PHE A 320 -7.85 -5.55 11.97
C PHE A 320 -6.75 -6.61 11.75
N TYR A 321 -5.78 -6.74 12.66
CA TYR A 321 -4.78 -7.80 12.58
C TYR A 321 -5.37 -9.21 12.71
N SER A 322 -6.47 -9.35 13.45
CA SER A 322 -7.22 -10.60 13.52
C SER A 322 -8.16 -10.80 12.34
N GLN A 323 -8.43 -9.79 11.51
CA GLN A 323 -9.19 -9.94 10.27
C GLN A 323 -8.27 -10.25 9.06
N GLY A 324 -6.96 -9.97 9.19
CA GLY A 324 -5.97 -10.34 8.18
C GLY A 324 -5.97 -9.45 6.94
N TYR A 325 -5.30 -9.91 5.89
CA TYR A 325 -5.33 -9.32 4.54
C TYR A 325 -6.06 -10.25 3.57
N HIS A 326 -6.31 -9.87 2.33
CA HIS A 326 -7.09 -10.68 1.38
C HIS A 326 -6.20 -11.37 0.35
N ASP A 327 -6.49 -12.63 0.03
CA ASP A 327 -5.90 -13.32 -1.11
C ASP A 327 -6.48 -12.77 -2.41
N SER A 328 -5.68 -12.06 -3.20
CA SER A 328 -6.17 -11.43 -4.44
C SER A 328 -6.50 -12.44 -5.54
N ARG A 329 -6.08 -13.70 -5.40
CA ARG A 329 -6.19 -14.74 -6.42
C ARG A 329 -7.64 -15.18 -6.59
N GLY A 330 -8.12 -15.15 -7.84
CA GLY A 330 -9.39 -15.79 -8.19
C GLY A 330 -9.25 -17.30 -8.36
N TYR A 331 -10.38 -17.99 -8.59
CA TYR A 331 -10.39 -19.42 -8.92
C TYR A 331 -9.43 -19.81 -10.06
N ILE A 332 -9.25 -18.95 -11.07
CA ILE A 332 -8.31 -19.23 -12.18
C ILE A 332 -6.87 -19.28 -11.68
N ASP A 333 -6.44 -18.29 -10.91
CA ASP A 333 -5.08 -18.19 -10.40
C ASP A 333 -4.78 -19.33 -9.43
N ILE A 334 -5.76 -19.68 -8.60
CA ILE A 334 -5.69 -20.83 -7.68
C ILE A 334 -5.55 -22.13 -8.48
N THR A 335 -6.37 -22.31 -9.52
CA THR A 335 -6.35 -23.53 -10.35
C THR A 335 -5.04 -23.66 -11.11
N LYS A 336 -4.54 -22.57 -11.72
CA LYS A 336 -3.22 -22.54 -12.36
C LYS A 336 -2.12 -22.89 -11.36
N SER A 337 -2.16 -22.30 -10.16
CA SER A 337 -1.19 -22.60 -9.11
C SER A 337 -1.22 -24.07 -8.69
N ALA A 338 -2.40 -24.68 -8.62
CA ALA A 338 -2.59 -26.08 -8.26
C ALA A 338 -2.10 -27.04 -9.36
N ILE A 339 -2.36 -26.73 -10.63
CA ILE A 339 -1.99 -27.59 -11.77
C ILE A 339 -0.50 -27.50 -12.08
N PHE A 340 0.05 -26.29 -12.11
CA PHE A 340 1.42 -26.05 -12.60
C PHE A 340 2.43 -25.85 -11.47
N GLY A 341 1.99 -25.75 -10.21
CA GLY A 341 2.86 -25.44 -9.07
C GLY A 341 3.40 -24.00 -9.07
N GLU A 342 3.03 -23.19 -10.05
CA GLU A 342 3.47 -21.80 -10.17
C GLU A 342 2.62 -20.90 -9.27
N ARG A 343 3.23 -20.34 -8.23
CA ARG A 343 2.62 -19.22 -7.52
C ARG A 343 2.92 -17.96 -8.32
N PRO A 344 1.91 -17.24 -8.83
CA PRO A 344 2.17 -16.03 -9.58
C PRO A 344 2.97 -15.05 -8.70
N ILE A 345 4.06 -14.56 -9.27
CA ILE A 345 4.88 -13.50 -8.70
C ILE A 345 4.42 -12.23 -9.38
N ARG A 346 4.10 -11.22 -8.57
CA ARG A 346 3.71 -9.91 -9.11
C ARG A 346 4.82 -9.37 -10.00
N LYS A 347 4.44 -8.91 -11.18
CA LYS A 347 5.35 -8.22 -12.09
C LYS A 347 5.35 -6.73 -11.78
N TYR A 348 6.50 -6.10 -11.98
CA TYR A 348 6.70 -4.68 -11.76
C TYR A 348 7.26 -4.00 -13.00
N ILE A 349 6.86 -2.75 -13.19
CA ILE A 349 7.43 -1.83 -14.18
C ILE A 349 8.28 -0.82 -13.40
N ASN A 350 9.55 -0.70 -13.76
CA ASN A 350 10.44 0.30 -13.18
C ASN A 350 10.25 1.63 -13.91
N ILE A 351 9.96 2.68 -13.16
CA ILE A 351 9.74 4.03 -13.68
C ILE A 351 10.77 4.96 -13.07
N TYR A 352 11.41 5.75 -13.93
CA TYR A 352 12.38 6.76 -13.52
C TYR A 352 11.73 8.13 -13.51
N SER A 353 12.07 8.93 -12.50
CA SER A 353 11.70 10.33 -12.40
C SER A 353 12.27 11.14 -13.56
N LYS A 354 11.58 12.22 -13.96
CA LYS A 354 12.17 13.17 -14.92
C LYS A 354 13.42 13.81 -14.29
N PRO A 355 14.55 13.86 -15.01
CA PRO A 355 15.80 14.38 -14.47
C PRO A 355 15.70 15.89 -14.25
N LEU A 356 16.23 16.36 -13.13
CA LEU A 356 16.36 17.79 -12.83
C LEU A 356 17.74 18.32 -13.23
N ILE A 357 17.81 19.60 -13.59
CA ILE A 357 19.09 20.31 -13.75
C ILE A 357 19.74 20.56 -12.37
N PRO A 358 21.09 20.64 -12.28
CA PRO A 358 21.80 20.75 -11.01
C PRO A 358 21.32 21.89 -10.09
N GLU A 359 21.04 23.06 -10.65
CA GLU A 359 20.59 24.24 -9.90
C GLU A 359 19.22 24.02 -9.26
N GLU A 360 18.31 23.36 -9.99
CA GLU A 360 16.98 23.01 -9.50
C GLU A 360 17.06 21.97 -8.37
N ILE A 361 18.01 21.02 -8.44
CA ILE A 361 18.26 20.03 -7.38
C ILE A 361 18.69 20.72 -6.07
N VAL A 362 19.55 21.74 -6.16
CA VAL A 362 20.00 22.48 -4.97
C VAL A 362 18.82 23.21 -4.32
N LEU A 363 18.05 23.97 -5.12
CA LEU A 363 16.89 24.72 -4.63
C LEU A 363 15.82 23.79 -4.03
N LEU A 364 15.56 22.65 -4.67
CA LEU A 364 14.59 21.68 -4.17
C LEU A 364 15.06 21.02 -2.88
N ASN A 365 16.35 20.69 -2.74
CA ASN A 365 16.90 20.17 -1.48
C ASN A 365 16.78 21.18 -0.34
N GLU A 366 17.13 22.45 -0.56
CA GLU A 366 17.00 23.50 0.46
C GLU A 366 15.54 23.67 0.92
N ARG A 367 14.63 23.68 -0.05
CA ARG A 367 13.18 23.74 0.20
C ARG A 367 12.70 22.55 1.01
N LEU A 368 13.04 21.32 0.61
CA LEU A 368 12.64 20.10 1.30
C LEU A 368 13.24 20.03 2.72
N ASN A 369 14.51 20.37 2.88
CA ASN A 369 15.16 20.43 4.19
C ASN A 369 14.42 21.39 5.13
N SER A 370 13.99 22.55 4.63
CA SER A 370 13.21 23.50 5.43
C SER A 370 11.85 22.92 5.85
N MET A 371 11.17 22.20 4.94
CA MET A 371 9.91 21.51 5.26
C MET A 371 10.10 20.38 6.27
N TYR A 372 11.20 19.62 6.21
CA TYR A 372 11.53 18.57 7.19
C TYR A 372 11.86 19.15 8.56
N LEU A 373 12.60 20.24 8.64
CA LEU A 373 12.91 20.87 9.94
C LEU A 373 11.66 21.41 10.65
N SER A 374 10.61 21.71 9.88
CA SER A 374 9.32 22.16 10.41
C SER A 374 8.35 21.02 10.75
N SER A 375 8.69 19.76 10.47
CA SER A 375 7.82 18.63 10.81
C SER A 375 8.05 18.18 12.26
N ALA A 376 7.26 18.75 13.17
CA ALA A 376 7.19 18.31 14.56
C ALA A 376 5.84 17.61 14.81
N HIS A 377 5.73 16.35 14.41
CA HIS A 377 4.51 15.57 14.62
C HIS A 377 4.80 14.38 15.54
N SER A 378 4.15 14.38 16.70
CA SER A 378 4.00 13.17 17.51
C SER A 378 2.69 12.52 17.11
N PHE A 379 2.72 11.21 16.88
CA PHE A 379 1.57 10.46 16.41
C PHE A 379 1.30 9.31 17.36
N ILE A 380 0.05 9.19 17.79
CA ILE A 380 -0.37 8.13 18.71
C ILE A 380 -1.42 7.29 18.00
N THR A 381 -1.13 6.00 17.82
CA THR A 381 -2.13 5.00 17.44
C THR A 381 -2.40 4.11 18.64
N ASP A 382 -3.67 3.97 19.00
CA ASP A 382 -4.11 2.91 19.91
C ASP A 382 -4.83 1.82 19.10
N THR A 383 -4.42 0.57 19.30
CA THR A 383 -4.91 -0.58 18.52
C THR A 383 -5.28 -1.72 19.44
N LYS A 384 -6.52 -2.21 19.32
CA LYS A 384 -6.95 -3.44 20.01
C LYS A 384 -6.51 -4.67 19.22
N GLU A 385 -5.40 -5.29 19.62
CA GLU A 385 -4.85 -6.47 18.95
C GLU A 385 -5.07 -7.77 19.76
N ILE A 386 -5.60 -8.80 19.10
CA ILE A 386 -5.40 -10.18 19.55
C ILE A 386 -4.04 -10.64 19.05
N ARG A 387 -3.08 -10.76 19.96
CA ARG A 387 -1.69 -11.06 19.63
C ARG A 387 -1.55 -12.51 19.16
N PRO A 388 -0.74 -12.78 18.13
CA PRO A 388 -0.43 -14.15 17.72
C PRO A 388 0.45 -14.82 18.79
N ILE A 389 0.44 -16.15 18.88
CA ILE A 389 1.40 -16.90 19.70
C ILE A 389 2.58 -17.24 18.81
N VAL A 390 3.78 -16.85 19.20
CA VAL A 390 4.98 -16.96 18.35
C VAL A 390 6.15 -17.48 19.17
N PHE A 391 6.78 -18.54 18.66
CA PHE A 391 7.98 -19.15 19.26
C PHE A 391 9.07 -19.31 18.21
N ASP A 392 10.28 -18.88 18.55
CA ASP A 392 11.48 -19.27 17.81
C ASP A 392 12.04 -20.53 18.45
N VAL A 393 12.22 -21.56 17.63
CA VAL A 393 12.47 -22.92 18.08
C VAL A 393 13.63 -23.54 17.31
N PHE A 394 14.27 -24.52 17.95
CA PHE A 394 15.24 -25.41 17.31
C PHE A 394 14.78 -26.84 17.55
N LYS A 395 14.49 -27.57 16.47
CA LYS A 395 14.06 -28.96 16.54
C LYS A 395 15.25 -29.88 16.36
N LYS A 396 15.36 -30.89 17.23
CA LYS A 396 16.32 -31.99 17.10
C LYS A 396 15.62 -33.31 17.40
N ASN A 397 15.42 -34.13 16.37
CA ASN A 397 14.66 -35.38 16.47
C ASN A 397 13.22 -35.15 16.98
N ASN A 398 12.88 -35.66 18.17
CA ASN A 398 11.60 -35.48 18.85
C ASN A 398 11.66 -34.41 19.97
N GLU A 399 12.77 -33.66 20.06
CA GLU A 399 12.93 -32.58 21.01
C GLU A 399 12.75 -31.23 20.32
N LEU A 400 12.10 -30.30 21.02
CA LEU A 400 11.93 -28.92 20.61
C LEU A 400 12.48 -28.01 21.69
N THR A 401 13.55 -27.29 21.36
CA THR A 401 14.09 -26.25 22.24
C THR A 401 13.48 -24.93 21.85
N ILE A 402 12.88 -24.22 22.81
CA ILE A 402 12.35 -22.87 22.58
C ILE A 402 13.47 -21.89 22.86
N ILE A 403 13.92 -21.21 21.81
CA ILE A 403 15.03 -20.26 21.81
C ILE A 403 14.53 -18.90 22.29
N ASP A 404 13.44 -18.45 21.67
CA ASP A 404 12.80 -17.18 22.00
C ASP A 404 11.27 -17.24 21.84
N ASN A 405 10.59 -16.20 22.32
CA ASN A 405 9.14 -16.07 22.32
C ASN A 405 8.74 -14.60 22.17
N HIS A 406 7.64 -14.36 21.47
CA HIS A 406 7.16 -13.00 21.19
C HIS A 406 5.76 -12.78 21.77
N SER A 407 5.16 -11.62 21.48
CA SER A 407 3.76 -11.31 21.83
C SER A 407 3.43 -11.20 23.33
N GLY A 408 4.43 -10.94 24.18
CA GLY A 408 4.24 -10.74 25.62
C GLY A 408 3.97 -12.05 26.37
N ILE A 409 4.56 -13.15 25.91
CA ILE A 409 4.61 -14.42 26.64
C ILE A 409 5.72 -14.33 27.71
N LYS A 410 5.48 -14.95 28.87
CA LYS A 410 6.42 -14.95 29.99
C LYS A 410 7.45 -16.05 29.82
N ARG A 411 8.71 -15.67 29.53
CA ARG A 411 9.80 -16.62 29.23
C ARG A 411 10.00 -17.72 30.27
N SER A 412 9.85 -17.42 31.57
CA SER A 412 10.03 -18.41 32.65
C SER A 412 8.96 -19.50 32.70
N ASP A 413 7.83 -19.30 32.02
CA ASP A 413 6.64 -20.14 32.12
C ASP A 413 6.40 -20.92 30.81
N ILE A 414 7.43 -21.06 29.99
CA ILE A 414 7.40 -21.80 28.73
C ILE A 414 8.07 -23.16 28.93
N SER A 415 7.38 -24.23 28.55
CA SER A 415 7.96 -25.57 28.57
C SER A 415 7.42 -26.43 27.42
N TYR A 416 8.30 -27.22 26.82
CA TYR A 416 7.95 -28.23 25.83
C TYR A 416 7.87 -29.62 26.47
N SER A 417 6.95 -30.45 26.00
CA SER A 417 6.84 -31.86 26.38
C SER A 417 6.38 -32.73 25.20
N TYR A 418 6.86 -33.97 25.18
CA TYR A 418 6.41 -35.01 24.27
C TYR A 418 5.91 -36.20 25.09
N ALA A 419 4.60 -36.42 25.09
CA ALA A 419 3.95 -37.52 25.80
C ALA A 419 2.80 -38.05 24.94
N ASP A 420 2.53 -39.35 24.99
CA ASP A 420 1.43 -40.00 24.26
C ASP A 420 1.40 -39.66 22.76
N ALA A 421 2.58 -39.64 22.13
CA ALA A 421 2.78 -39.25 20.73
C ALA A 421 2.29 -37.82 20.37
N SER A 422 2.15 -36.95 21.37
CA SER A 422 1.69 -35.57 21.22
C SER A 422 2.78 -34.58 21.63
N HIS A 423 3.06 -33.62 20.75
CA HIS A 423 3.98 -32.52 21.02
C HIS A 423 3.21 -31.35 21.63
N THR A 424 3.56 -30.92 22.84
CA THR A 424 2.82 -29.84 23.53
C THR A 424 3.75 -28.75 24.03
N ILE A 425 3.40 -27.48 23.76
CA ILE A 425 4.03 -26.30 24.35
C ILE A 425 3.07 -25.72 25.38
N LYS A 426 3.53 -25.63 26.63
CA LYS A 426 2.88 -24.88 27.70
C LYS A 426 3.46 -23.49 27.76
N TYR A 427 2.62 -22.47 27.92
CA TYR A 427 3.03 -21.07 27.98
C TYR A 427 2.07 -20.24 28.84
N ARG A 428 2.44 -19.00 29.15
CA ARG A 428 1.59 -18.04 29.89
C ARG A 428 1.87 -16.62 29.38
N PHE A 429 0.82 -15.83 29.18
CA PHE A 429 0.98 -14.40 28.85
C PHE A 429 1.33 -13.57 30.09
N ASN A 430 2.09 -12.49 29.92
CA ASN A 430 2.55 -11.62 31.01
C ASN A 430 1.42 -11.03 31.86
N ASP A 431 0.24 -10.84 31.26
CA ASP A 431 -0.97 -10.28 31.88
C ASP A 431 -1.97 -11.36 32.37
N SER A 432 -1.62 -12.65 32.27
CA SER A 432 -2.49 -13.77 32.65
C SER A 432 -1.88 -14.61 33.77
N ASN A 433 -2.70 -14.97 34.75
CA ASN A 433 -2.31 -15.96 35.78
C ASN A 433 -2.53 -17.41 35.34
N LYS A 434 -3.25 -17.63 34.23
CA LYS A 434 -3.57 -18.97 33.72
C LYS A 434 -2.54 -19.40 32.68
N ALA A 435 -2.02 -20.61 32.84
CA ALA A 435 -1.20 -21.24 31.82
C ALA A 435 -2.10 -21.79 30.69
N SER A 436 -1.61 -21.69 29.47
CA SER A 436 -2.22 -22.21 28.26
C SER A 436 -1.36 -23.33 27.68
N LEU A 437 -1.97 -24.16 26.85
CA LEU A 437 -1.33 -25.28 26.18
C LEU A 437 -1.65 -25.19 24.70
N VAL A 438 -0.64 -25.42 23.85
CA VAL A 438 -0.85 -25.68 22.43
C VAL A 438 -0.27 -27.04 22.07
N THR A 439 -1.09 -27.87 21.44
CA THR A 439 -0.67 -29.16 20.88
C THR A 439 -0.28 -28.98 19.43
N ILE A 440 0.95 -29.38 19.09
CA ILE A 440 1.50 -29.37 17.74
C ILE A 440 1.13 -30.69 17.08
N HIS A 441 0.18 -30.62 16.14
CA HIS A 441 -0.24 -31.78 15.36
C HIS A 441 0.91 -32.33 14.51
N LYS A 442 0.90 -33.63 14.23
CA LYS A 442 1.94 -34.33 13.44
C LYS A 442 2.26 -33.62 12.11
N ASN A 443 1.23 -33.20 11.38
CA ASN A 443 1.41 -32.48 10.11
C ASN A 443 2.15 -31.15 10.26
N ILE A 444 2.04 -30.46 11.40
CA ILE A 444 2.80 -29.23 11.69
C ILE A 444 4.22 -29.61 12.12
N TRP A 445 4.35 -30.60 13.00
CA TRP A 445 5.63 -31.09 13.50
C TRP A 445 6.58 -31.50 12.36
N GLU A 446 6.06 -32.20 11.36
CA GLU A 446 6.82 -32.64 10.18
C GLU A 446 7.31 -31.49 9.30
N GLN A 447 6.65 -30.33 9.36
CA GLN A 447 7.04 -29.14 8.59
C GLN A 447 8.08 -28.29 9.31
N ILE A 448 8.37 -28.54 10.59
CA ILE A 448 9.48 -27.90 11.31
C ILE A 448 10.78 -28.57 10.85
N PRO A 449 11.69 -27.84 10.19
CA PRO A 449 13.02 -28.32 9.81
C PRO A 449 13.81 -28.90 10.99
N ASN A 450 14.55 -29.98 10.76
CA ASN A 450 15.38 -30.60 11.79
C ASN A 450 16.79 -30.01 11.77
N ASN A 451 17.34 -29.71 12.95
CA ASN A 451 18.65 -29.06 13.14
C ASN A 451 18.77 -27.66 12.53
N GLU A 452 17.65 -26.94 12.37
CA GLU A 452 17.63 -25.56 11.91
C GLU A 452 16.75 -24.72 12.85
N MET A 453 17.04 -23.41 12.94
CA MET A 453 16.17 -22.47 13.63
C MET A 453 14.88 -22.31 12.83
N SER A 454 13.75 -22.20 13.51
CA SER A 454 12.45 -21.99 12.87
C SER A 454 11.50 -21.20 13.75
N ARG A 455 10.51 -20.56 13.14
CA ARG A 455 9.46 -19.79 13.81
C ARG A 455 8.14 -20.52 13.68
N ILE A 456 7.52 -20.84 14.80
CA ILE A 456 6.15 -21.35 14.88
C ILE A 456 5.23 -20.20 15.24
N GLU A 457 4.21 -19.95 14.44
CA GLU A 457 3.18 -18.95 14.73
C GLU A 457 1.80 -19.58 14.73
N ILE A 458 0.99 -19.16 15.69
CA ILE A 458 -0.41 -19.55 15.82
C ILE A 458 -1.23 -18.26 15.81
N ILE A 459 -2.04 -18.12 14.78
CA ILE A 459 -2.75 -16.87 14.49
C ILE A 459 -4.25 -17.15 14.44
N LEU A 460 -5.00 -16.40 15.24
CA LEU A 460 -6.45 -16.40 15.19
C LEU A 460 -6.92 -15.42 14.11
N LEU A 461 -7.68 -15.91 13.15
CA LEU A 461 -8.36 -15.10 12.14
C LEU A 461 -9.86 -15.07 12.43
N LYS A 462 -10.44 -13.87 12.48
CA LYS A 462 -11.86 -13.62 12.65
C LYS A 462 -12.45 -13.19 11.32
N ASN A 463 -13.41 -13.96 10.82
CA ASN A 463 -14.19 -13.62 9.64
C ASN A 463 -15.69 -13.69 9.97
N GLY A 464 -16.30 -12.55 10.25
CA GLY A 464 -17.66 -12.48 10.78
C GLY A 464 -17.77 -13.24 12.11
N ASN A 465 -18.63 -14.26 12.14
CA ASN A 465 -18.83 -15.11 13.32
C ASN A 465 -17.91 -16.34 13.36
N VAL A 466 -17.05 -16.53 12.36
CA VAL A 466 -16.15 -17.68 12.27
C VAL A 466 -14.77 -17.29 12.78
N ASN A 467 -14.20 -18.14 13.63
CA ASN A 467 -12.86 -18.00 14.18
C ASN A 467 -12.01 -19.16 13.68
N ASN A 468 -11.08 -18.91 12.74
CA ASN A 468 -10.17 -19.92 12.23
C ASN A 468 -8.81 -19.80 12.91
N LEU A 469 -8.20 -20.93 13.25
CA LEU A 469 -6.85 -20.98 13.81
C LEU A 469 -5.86 -21.42 12.73
N TYR A 470 -4.83 -20.61 12.49
CA TYR A 470 -3.80 -20.90 11.51
C TYR A 470 -2.46 -21.17 12.15
N PHE A 471 -1.75 -22.15 11.59
CA PHE A 471 -0.37 -22.45 11.95
C PHE A 471 0.57 -22.07 10.81
N TYR A 472 1.61 -21.32 11.15
CA TYR A 472 2.68 -20.93 10.25
C TYR A 472 4.01 -21.50 10.76
N ILE A 473 4.81 -21.99 9.82
CA ILE A 473 6.22 -22.33 10.04
C ILE A 473 7.04 -21.49 9.09
N ASN A 474 7.94 -20.65 9.61
CA ASN A 474 8.80 -19.77 8.83
C ASN A 474 8.00 -18.94 7.79
N CYS A 475 6.98 -18.22 8.26
CA CYS A 475 6.05 -17.44 7.43
C CYS A 475 5.29 -18.22 6.33
N LYS A 476 5.33 -19.55 6.34
CA LYS A 476 4.54 -20.41 5.45
C LYS A 476 3.36 -21.01 6.19
N ARG A 477 2.15 -20.79 5.69
CA ARG A 477 0.92 -21.44 6.19
C ARG A 477 1.02 -22.95 6.03
N VAL A 478 0.86 -23.70 7.11
CA VAL A 478 0.98 -25.17 7.17
C VAL A 478 -0.36 -25.85 7.44
N LEU A 479 -1.18 -25.29 8.32
CA LEU A 479 -2.47 -25.88 8.70
C LEU A 479 -3.50 -24.82 9.06
N GLU A 480 -4.76 -25.16 8.86
CA GLU A 480 -5.95 -24.38 9.19
C GLU A 480 -6.92 -25.28 9.96
N TYR A 481 -7.38 -24.82 11.12
CA TYR A 481 -8.46 -25.44 11.88
C TYR A 481 -9.69 -24.52 11.84
N HIS A 482 -10.84 -25.11 11.54
CA HIS A 482 -12.15 -24.46 11.55
C HIS A 482 -12.87 -24.61 12.88
#